data_AF-A0A849BRN6-F1
#
_entry.id   AF-A0A849BRN6-F1
#
_cell.length_a   1.000
_cell.length_b   1.000
_cell.length_c   1.000
_cell.angle_alpha   90.00
_cell.angle_beta   90.00
_cell.angle_gamma   90.00
#
_symmetry.space_group_name_H-M   'P 1'
#
loop_
_entity.id
_entity.type
_entity.pdbx_description
1 polymer ?
#
loop_
_entity_poly.entity_id
_entity_poly.type
_entity_poly.pdbx_seq_one_letter_code
_entity_poly.pdbx_strand_id
1 'polypeptide(L)'
;MISGAAPVAVGTGRLPLDSVQLGLLGLGVLLLVVLLTVLVRPKGRPPVPAVRRDATAGLRDPDEDYRHVPGQLDSRGPRVVVVVQPVKFPEGSPARRAVERALAEEGWPAPRWIETSADDPGFGMARRAAELDPELVLVMGGDGTVRSVGAGLAGTGVPLGLLPGGTGNLFARQLKLELGDVAAATRDALRGKDKRVDVGRVSLDGGEEQVFLVMAGVGFDAQMMAGAPAAIKDRVGPLAYVVSGLRRLRGESLRVSIAVDDQPPVTSRVRMAVVGNCGTLIGGIVLIPDAEVDDGHLDVLTLSPNGILDWLRVGLRLLTRRRDKDEQIAERQAVRVVLRCEEPQPAQMDGDVVGSFTELSMRVDPGVLVIRTPEGRVPRRAERLADALRRA
;
A
#
# COMPACT_ATOMS: atom_id res chain seq x y z
N MET A 1 -37.66 37.04 66.42
CA MET A 1 -36.66 36.06 66.88
C MET A 1 -37.20 34.66 66.62
N ILE A 2 -36.43 33.87 65.88
CA ILE A 2 -36.39 32.38 65.77
C ILE A 2 -37.72 31.64 65.51
N SER A 3 -37.80 30.97 64.35
CA SER A 3 -37.93 29.50 64.22
C SER A 3 -38.69 29.12 62.94
N GLY A 4 -38.15 28.17 62.16
CA GLY A 4 -38.86 27.55 61.04
C GLY A 4 -37.94 26.88 60.03
N ALA A 5 -37.58 25.62 60.28
CA ALA A 5 -36.82 24.76 59.37
C ALA A 5 -37.72 24.11 58.28
N ALA A 6 -37.08 23.90 57.11
CA ALA A 6 -37.35 23.10 55.89
C ALA A 6 -38.67 22.32 55.67
N PRO A 7 -39.09 22.16 54.38
CA PRO A 7 -38.75 20.90 53.70
C PRO A 7 -38.37 20.96 52.19
N VAL A 8 -37.48 20.03 51.84
CA VAL A 8 -37.18 19.22 50.62
C VAL A 8 -37.84 19.49 49.24
N ALA A 9 -36.95 19.70 48.26
CA ALA A 9 -36.82 19.27 46.84
C ALA A 9 -37.99 19.25 45.83
N VAL A 10 -37.77 19.83 44.63
CA VAL A 10 -37.99 19.24 43.28
C VAL A 10 -37.11 19.97 42.25
N GLY A 11 -36.40 19.22 41.39
CA GLY A 11 -35.56 19.76 40.31
C GLY A 11 -36.32 20.11 39.02
N THR A 12 -35.75 21.03 38.24
CA THR A 12 -35.99 21.23 36.80
C THR A 12 -34.64 21.67 36.22
N GLY A 13 -33.96 20.97 35.31
CA GLY A 13 -34.45 20.30 34.12
C GLY A 13 -34.22 21.21 32.90
N ARG A 14 -32.96 21.43 32.49
CA ARG A 14 -32.68 21.91 31.12
C ARG A 14 -32.62 20.70 30.20
N LEU A 15 -33.48 20.73 29.21
CA LEU A 15 -33.87 19.63 28.33
C LEU A 15 -32.69 19.08 27.50
N PRO A 16 -32.70 17.77 27.19
CA PRO A 16 -31.75 17.13 26.29
C PRO A 16 -31.92 17.65 24.87
N LEU A 17 -30.83 17.78 24.12
CA LEU A 17 -30.91 18.03 22.67
C LEU A 17 -31.78 16.96 22.02
N ASP A 18 -32.85 17.40 21.37
CA ASP A 18 -33.89 16.57 20.81
C ASP A 18 -33.33 15.54 19.83
N SER A 19 -33.88 14.33 19.92
CA SER A 19 -33.60 13.14 19.11
C SER A 19 -33.67 13.37 17.59
N VAL A 20 -34.20 14.50 17.14
CA VAL A 20 -34.26 14.93 15.74
C VAL A 20 -32.92 15.46 15.22
N GLN A 21 -32.09 16.11 16.05
CA GLN A 21 -30.75 16.60 15.64
C GLN A 21 -29.71 15.47 15.57
N LEU A 22 -29.83 14.43 16.40
CA LEU A 22 -29.09 13.18 16.25
C LEU A 22 -29.52 12.40 14.99
N GLY A 23 -30.80 12.50 14.60
CA GLY A 23 -31.32 11.91 13.37
C GLY A 23 -30.69 12.50 12.10
N LEU A 24 -30.51 13.82 12.04
CA LEU A 24 -29.91 14.52 10.89
C LEU A 24 -28.38 14.35 10.78
N LEU A 25 -27.66 14.27 11.91
CA LEU A 25 -26.23 13.89 11.96
C LEU A 25 -26.01 12.42 11.55
N GLY A 26 -26.94 11.52 11.88
CA GLY A 26 -26.96 10.15 11.39
C GLY A 26 -27.26 10.04 9.90
N LEU A 27 -28.15 10.89 9.37
CA LEU A 27 -28.52 10.94 7.96
C LEU A 27 -27.36 11.37 7.04
N GLY A 28 -26.47 12.26 7.50
CA GLY A 28 -25.27 12.70 6.75
C GLY A 28 -24.17 11.64 6.67
N VAL A 29 -23.96 10.87 7.74
CA VAL A 29 -23.05 9.72 7.76
C VAL A 29 -23.61 8.54 6.96
N LEU A 30 -24.94 8.34 7.00
CA LEU A 30 -25.65 7.36 6.18
C LEU A 30 -25.54 7.70 4.68
N LEU A 31 -25.67 8.97 4.27
CA LEU A 31 -25.53 9.39 2.86
C LEU A 31 -24.09 9.20 2.33
N LEU A 32 -23.04 9.44 3.13
CA LEU A 32 -21.64 9.20 2.73
C LEU A 32 -21.32 7.70 2.62
N VAL A 33 -21.86 6.88 3.53
CA VAL A 33 -21.69 5.41 3.49
C VAL A 33 -22.52 4.77 2.37
N VAL A 34 -23.77 5.20 2.13
CA VAL A 34 -24.60 4.74 1.01
C VAL A 34 -23.98 5.15 -0.33
N LEU A 35 -23.35 6.33 -0.45
CA LEU A 35 -22.65 6.74 -1.68
C LEU A 35 -21.36 5.92 -1.93
N LEU A 36 -20.55 5.67 -0.90
CA LEU A 36 -19.37 4.79 -1.01
C LEU A 36 -19.76 3.31 -1.27
N THR A 37 -20.95 2.88 -0.85
CA THR A 37 -21.47 1.53 -1.08
C THR A 37 -22.12 1.36 -2.47
N VAL A 38 -22.87 2.35 -2.95
CA VAL A 38 -23.58 2.34 -4.25
C VAL A 38 -22.61 2.50 -5.44
N LEU A 39 -21.44 3.12 -5.27
CA LEU A 39 -20.53 3.38 -6.39
C LEU A 39 -19.53 2.26 -6.75
N VAL A 40 -19.25 1.25 -5.91
CA VAL A 40 -18.12 0.33 -6.25
C VAL A 40 -18.34 -1.19 -6.03
N ARG A 41 -19.50 -1.72 -5.62
CA ARG A 41 -19.71 -3.21 -5.65
C ARG A 41 -21.18 -3.62 -5.81
N PRO A 42 -21.47 -4.87 -6.26
CA PRO A 42 -20.88 -5.69 -7.34
C PRO A 42 -21.98 -6.44 -8.16
N LYS A 43 -21.66 -7.15 -9.27
CA LYS A 43 -22.53 -8.27 -9.74
C LYS A 43 -21.80 -9.60 -9.62
N GLY A 44 -22.33 -10.45 -8.75
CA GLY A 44 -21.86 -11.81 -8.50
C GLY A 44 -22.01 -12.71 -9.72
N ARG A 45 -21.19 -13.76 -9.77
CA ARG A 45 -21.31 -14.84 -10.75
C ARG A 45 -22.56 -15.67 -10.47
N PRO A 46 -23.29 -16.15 -11.50
CA PRO A 46 -24.31 -17.16 -11.29
C PRO A 46 -23.65 -18.50 -10.87
N PRO A 47 -24.40 -19.39 -10.20
CA PRO A 47 -23.88 -20.68 -9.77
C PRO A 47 -23.51 -21.54 -10.99
N VAL A 48 -22.39 -22.26 -10.88
CA VAL A 48 -21.93 -23.24 -11.87
C VAL A 48 -22.89 -24.44 -11.84
N PRO A 49 -23.45 -24.89 -12.98
CA PRO A 49 -24.25 -26.10 -13.00
C PRO A 49 -23.37 -27.33 -12.76
N ALA A 50 -23.86 -28.27 -11.94
CA ALA A 50 -23.22 -29.55 -11.70
C ALA A 50 -23.11 -30.34 -13.02
N VAL A 51 -21.88 -30.62 -13.43
CA VAL A 51 -21.60 -31.48 -14.60
C VAL A 51 -21.84 -32.93 -14.18
N ARG A 52 -22.79 -33.57 -14.86
CA ARG A 52 -23.00 -35.02 -14.80
C ARG A 52 -21.75 -35.74 -15.28
N ARG A 53 -21.28 -36.70 -14.49
CA ARG A 53 -20.44 -37.80 -14.95
C ARG A 53 -21.26 -38.61 -15.95
N ASP A 54 -20.76 -38.76 -17.17
CA ASP A 54 -20.73 -40.03 -17.91
C ASP A 54 -19.96 -39.87 -19.22
N ALA A 55 -19.41 -41.01 -19.69
CA ALA A 55 -18.67 -41.26 -20.93
C ALA A 55 -17.13 -41.18 -20.86
N THR A 56 -16.56 -42.31 -20.42
CA THR A 56 -15.26 -42.87 -20.79
C THR A 56 -15.05 -42.98 -22.30
N ALA A 57 -13.97 -42.41 -22.84
CA ALA A 57 -13.24 -42.93 -24.01
C ALA A 57 -11.92 -42.17 -24.26
N GLY A 58 -10.80 -42.83 -23.98
CA GLY A 58 -9.49 -42.63 -24.63
C GLY A 58 -8.82 -41.26 -24.53
N LEU A 59 -8.12 -40.97 -23.43
CA LEU A 59 -6.97 -40.07 -23.46
C LEU A 59 -5.73 -40.81 -22.94
N ARG A 60 -4.68 -40.77 -23.75
CA ARG A 60 -3.32 -41.22 -23.45
C ARG A 60 -2.76 -40.41 -22.29
N ASP A 61 -2.02 -41.08 -21.42
CA ASP A 61 -1.35 -40.50 -20.26
C ASP A 61 -0.30 -39.43 -20.71
N PRO A 62 -0.38 -38.17 -20.25
CA PRO A 62 0.60 -37.13 -20.61
C PRO A 62 1.93 -37.22 -19.85
N ASP A 63 2.08 -38.15 -18.90
CA ASP A 63 3.25 -38.20 -18.00
C ASP A 63 4.47 -38.98 -18.56
N GLU A 64 4.46 -39.45 -19.82
CA GLU A 64 5.57 -40.26 -20.37
C GLU A 64 6.69 -39.49 -21.11
N ASP A 65 6.56 -38.19 -21.39
CA ASP A 65 7.53 -37.47 -22.26
C ASP A 65 8.45 -36.44 -21.59
N TYR A 66 8.40 -36.27 -20.26
CA TYR A 66 9.40 -35.45 -19.55
C TYR A 66 10.63 -36.27 -19.13
N ARG A 67 11.38 -36.77 -20.12
CA ARG A 67 12.78 -37.16 -19.89
C ARG A 67 13.61 -35.88 -19.84
N HIS A 68 14.18 -35.62 -18.66
CA HIS A 68 15.18 -34.59 -18.42
C HIS A 68 16.34 -34.72 -19.43
N VAL A 69 16.36 -33.83 -20.43
CA VAL A 69 17.54 -33.64 -21.28
C VAL A 69 18.46 -32.68 -20.52
N PRO A 70 19.70 -33.06 -20.16
CA PRO A 70 20.64 -32.13 -19.56
C PRO A 70 20.96 -31.04 -20.59
N GLY A 71 20.40 -29.86 -20.39
CA GLY A 71 20.70 -28.69 -21.21
C GLY A 71 22.17 -28.30 -21.05
N GLN A 72 22.84 -28.08 -22.19
CA GLN A 72 24.12 -27.39 -22.27
C GLN A 72 24.14 -26.21 -21.29
N LEU A 73 25.13 -26.17 -20.41
CA LEU A 73 25.39 -25.04 -19.52
C LEU A 73 25.74 -23.83 -20.40
N ASP A 74 24.77 -22.95 -20.60
CA ASP A 74 25.02 -21.61 -21.12
C ASP A 74 26.04 -20.95 -20.20
N SER A 75 27.13 -20.44 -20.79
CA SER A 75 28.23 -19.77 -20.08
C SER A 75 27.88 -18.35 -19.64
N ARG A 76 26.60 -17.98 -19.72
CA ARG A 76 26.03 -16.72 -19.24
C ARG A 76 25.18 -17.02 -18.01
N GLY A 77 25.21 -16.13 -17.00
CA GLY A 77 24.43 -16.26 -15.78
C GLY A 77 22.92 -16.42 -16.03
N PRO A 78 22.11 -16.70 -14.98
CA PRO A 78 20.67 -16.87 -15.13
C PRO A 78 20.04 -15.59 -15.69
N ARG A 79 19.28 -15.69 -16.78
CA ARG A 79 18.57 -14.54 -17.36
C ARG A 79 17.54 -13.94 -16.39
N VAL A 80 16.87 -14.79 -15.60
CA VAL A 80 15.88 -14.37 -14.60
C VAL A 80 16.20 -14.98 -13.24
N VAL A 81 16.23 -14.14 -12.21
CA VAL A 81 16.30 -14.56 -10.81
C VAL A 81 15.00 -14.20 -10.12
N VAL A 82 14.40 -15.11 -9.36
CA VAL A 82 13.19 -14.83 -8.57
C VAL A 82 13.55 -14.87 -7.09
N VAL A 83 13.42 -13.72 -6.42
CA VAL A 83 13.49 -13.61 -4.96
C VAL A 83 12.09 -13.83 -4.39
N VAL A 84 11.93 -14.84 -3.54
CA VAL A 84 10.60 -15.31 -3.09
C VAL A 84 10.51 -15.45 -1.58
N GLN A 85 9.37 -15.04 -1.00
CA GLN A 85 9.04 -15.31 0.39
C GLN A 85 8.48 -16.74 0.54
N PRO A 86 9.25 -17.71 1.05
CA PRO A 86 8.91 -19.13 0.95
C PRO A 86 7.70 -19.53 1.81
N VAL A 87 7.49 -18.87 2.96
CA VAL A 87 6.33 -19.10 3.84
C VAL A 87 5.00 -18.90 3.10
N LYS A 88 4.97 -17.92 2.18
CA LYS A 88 3.78 -17.58 1.43
C LYS A 88 3.68 -18.33 0.10
N PHE A 89 4.83 -18.60 -0.50
CA PHE A 89 4.96 -19.24 -1.80
C PHE A 89 5.93 -20.41 -1.69
N PRO A 90 5.51 -21.53 -1.08
CA PRO A 90 6.39 -22.68 -0.91
C PRO A 90 6.81 -23.26 -2.26
N GLU A 91 7.88 -24.04 -2.24
CA GLU A 91 8.36 -24.79 -3.39
C GLU A 91 7.24 -25.66 -3.97
N GLY A 92 7.16 -25.74 -5.30
CA GLY A 92 6.06 -26.45 -5.97
C GLY A 92 4.68 -25.85 -5.77
N SER A 93 4.53 -24.64 -5.21
CA SER A 93 3.22 -23.98 -5.16
C SER A 93 2.68 -23.67 -6.57
N PRO A 94 1.35 -23.60 -6.76
CA PRO A 94 0.76 -23.20 -8.04
C PRO A 94 1.28 -21.85 -8.56
N ALA A 95 1.64 -20.93 -7.67
CA ALA A 95 2.21 -19.63 -8.02
C ALA A 95 3.60 -19.76 -8.66
N ARG A 96 4.50 -20.59 -8.10
CA ARG A 96 5.84 -20.82 -8.69
C ARG A 96 5.73 -21.51 -10.06
N ARG A 97 4.89 -22.55 -10.16
CA ARG A 97 4.61 -23.19 -11.46
C ARG A 97 4.04 -22.23 -12.49
N ALA A 98 3.22 -21.26 -12.06
CA ALA A 98 2.68 -20.23 -12.95
C ALA A 98 3.77 -19.30 -13.49
N VAL A 99 4.78 -18.96 -12.67
CA VAL A 99 5.96 -18.19 -13.14
C VAL A 99 6.77 -18.99 -14.13
N GLU A 100 7.11 -20.24 -13.81
CA GLU A 100 7.90 -21.11 -14.69
C GLU A 100 7.20 -21.33 -16.03
N ARG A 101 5.89 -21.60 -16.01
CA ARG A 101 5.09 -21.74 -17.22
C ARG A 101 5.06 -20.45 -18.03
N ALA A 102 4.85 -19.30 -17.39
CA ALA A 102 4.86 -18.00 -18.08
C ALA A 102 6.23 -17.69 -18.70
N LEU A 103 7.34 -18.01 -18.03
CA LEU A 103 8.68 -17.87 -18.60
C LEU A 103 8.85 -18.75 -19.84
N ALA A 104 8.48 -20.04 -19.75
CA ALA A 104 8.59 -20.97 -20.86
C ALA A 104 7.71 -20.55 -22.07
N GLU A 105 6.48 -20.10 -21.82
CA GLU A 105 5.57 -19.58 -22.85
C GLU A 105 6.15 -18.35 -23.59
N GLU A 106 6.96 -17.53 -22.91
CA GLU A 106 7.64 -16.37 -23.48
C GLU A 106 9.04 -16.69 -24.03
N GLY A 107 9.45 -17.97 -24.04
CA GLY A 107 10.76 -18.41 -24.53
C GLY A 107 11.94 -18.08 -23.61
N TRP A 108 11.68 -17.85 -22.32
CA TRP A 108 12.72 -17.63 -21.31
C TRP A 108 13.12 -18.95 -20.64
N PRO A 109 14.40 -19.11 -20.26
CA PRO A 109 14.84 -20.27 -19.49
C PRO A 109 14.19 -20.29 -18.10
N ALA A 110 14.26 -21.44 -17.43
CA ALA A 110 13.80 -21.57 -16.06
C ALA A 110 14.53 -20.56 -15.14
N PRO A 111 13.83 -19.94 -14.17
CA PRO A 111 14.44 -18.93 -13.34
C PRO A 111 15.35 -19.56 -12.27
N ARG A 112 16.32 -18.78 -11.78
CA ARG A 112 17.01 -19.10 -10.53
C ARG A 112 16.17 -18.63 -9.35
N TRP A 113 15.73 -19.55 -8.50
CA TRP A 113 15.02 -19.21 -7.27
C TRP A 113 15.98 -18.87 -6.13
N ILE A 114 15.72 -17.78 -5.41
CA ILE A 114 16.39 -17.41 -4.16
C ILE A 114 15.33 -17.11 -3.10
N GLU A 115 15.32 -17.88 -2.03
CA GLU A 115 14.34 -17.72 -0.95
C GLU A 115 14.82 -16.70 0.08
N THR A 116 13.90 -15.87 0.57
CA THR A 116 14.15 -15.00 1.73
C THR A 116 14.13 -15.81 3.03
N SER A 117 14.63 -15.21 4.10
CA SER A 117 14.58 -15.79 5.45
C SER A 117 13.81 -14.87 6.39
N ALA A 118 13.65 -15.28 7.65
CA ALA A 118 13.08 -14.42 8.69
C ALA A 118 14.01 -13.24 9.04
N ASP A 119 15.32 -13.49 9.05
CA ASP A 119 16.34 -12.50 9.42
C ASP A 119 16.71 -11.56 8.26
N ASP A 120 16.49 -12.00 7.02
CA ASP A 120 16.69 -11.19 5.81
C ASP A 120 15.45 -11.29 4.91
N PRO A 121 14.57 -10.27 4.95
CA PRO A 121 13.34 -10.26 4.17
C PRO A 121 13.57 -10.05 2.67
N GLY A 122 14.81 -9.90 2.20
CA GLY A 122 15.13 -9.92 0.77
C GLY A 122 16.35 -9.08 0.33
N PHE A 123 16.96 -8.28 1.20
CA PHE A 123 18.04 -7.36 0.83
C PHE A 123 19.29 -8.13 0.39
N GLY A 124 19.77 -9.05 1.22
CA GLY A 124 20.94 -9.87 0.90
C GLY A 124 20.65 -10.88 -0.22
N MET A 125 19.40 -11.33 -0.35
CA MET A 125 18.96 -12.17 -1.48
C MET A 125 19.03 -11.38 -2.79
N ALA A 126 18.62 -10.11 -2.78
CA ALA A 126 18.66 -9.22 -3.93
C ALA A 126 20.10 -8.83 -4.32
N ARG A 127 20.98 -8.58 -3.34
CA ARG A 127 22.41 -8.34 -3.60
C ARG A 127 23.07 -9.56 -4.26
N ARG A 128 22.84 -10.75 -3.71
CA ARG A 128 23.28 -12.02 -4.32
C ARG A 128 22.68 -12.25 -5.71
N ALA A 129 21.41 -11.88 -5.91
CA ALA A 129 20.77 -11.97 -7.23
C ALA A 129 21.47 -11.06 -8.24
N ALA A 130 21.81 -9.82 -7.87
CA ALA A 130 22.50 -8.87 -8.74
C ALA A 130 23.92 -9.31 -9.11
N GLU A 131 24.64 -9.99 -8.21
CA GLU A 131 25.97 -10.56 -8.49
C GLU A 131 25.96 -11.65 -9.58
N LEU A 132 24.80 -12.26 -9.85
CA LEU A 132 24.62 -13.22 -10.94
C LEU A 132 24.45 -12.56 -12.32
N ASP A 133 24.44 -11.21 -12.37
CA ASP A 133 24.22 -10.38 -13.55
C ASP A 133 22.99 -10.79 -14.39
N PRO A 134 21.80 -10.90 -13.77
CA PRO A 134 20.60 -11.31 -14.49
C PRO A 134 20.04 -10.15 -15.33
N GLU A 135 19.33 -10.50 -16.40
CA GLU A 135 18.57 -9.52 -17.18
C GLU A 135 17.36 -8.97 -16.40
N LEU A 136 16.84 -9.75 -15.45
CA LEU A 136 15.67 -9.39 -14.65
C LEU A 136 15.66 -10.10 -13.30
N VAL A 137 15.39 -9.35 -12.23
CA VAL A 137 14.99 -9.91 -10.94
C VAL A 137 13.48 -9.78 -10.77
N LEU A 138 12.80 -10.86 -10.40
CA LEU A 138 11.41 -10.85 -10.00
C LEU A 138 11.30 -10.96 -8.48
N VAL A 139 10.47 -10.15 -7.84
CA VAL A 139 10.16 -10.28 -6.41
C VAL A 139 8.75 -10.84 -6.20
N MET A 140 8.66 -11.97 -5.52
CA MET A 140 7.42 -12.64 -5.16
C MET A 140 7.20 -12.60 -3.64
N GLY A 141 6.47 -11.59 -3.17
CA GLY A 141 6.30 -11.34 -1.74
C GLY A 141 5.30 -10.24 -1.41
N GLY A 142 5.22 -9.89 -0.12
CA GLY A 142 4.46 -8.74 0.37
C GLY A 142 5.24 -7.43 0.30
N ASP A 143 4.64 -6.35 0.82
CA ASP A 143 5.23 -5.00 0.78
C ASP A 143 6.64 -4.94 1.42
N GLY A 144 6.84 -5.57 2.58
CA GLY A 144 8.16 -5.64 3.22
C GLY A 144 9.22 -6.37 2.38
N THR A 145 8.86 -7.46 1.70
CA THR A 145 9.77 -8.17 0.78
C THR A 145 10.10 -7.30 -0.43
N VAL A 146 9.10 -6.62 -1.01
CA VAL A 146 9.29 -5.70 -2.14
C VAL A 146 10.22 -4.55 -1.75
N ARG A 147 10.01 -3.93 -0.58
CA ARG A 147 10.87 -2.88 -0.02
C ARG A 147 12.30 -3.37 0.15
N SER A 148 12.48 -4.54 0.77
CA SER A 148 13.80 -5.11 1.04
C SER A 148 14.57 -5.48 -0.23
N VAL A 149 13.90 -6.12 -1.21
CA VAL A 149 14.50 -6.44 -2.51
C VAL A 149 14.81 -5.16 -3.30
N GLY A 150 13.89 -4.19 -3.32
CA GLY A 150 14.11 -2.89 -3.94
C GLY A 150 15.33 -2.17 -3.37
N ALA A 151 15.51 -2.18 -2.05
CA ALA A 151 16.69 -1.65 -1.38
C ALA A 151 18.00 -2.37 -1.79
N GLY A 152 17.94 -3.69 -1.97
CA GLY A 152 19.07 -4.49 -2.42
C GLY A 152 19.44 -4.27 -3.90
N LEU A 153 18.50 -3.88 -4.75
CA LEU A 153 18.74 -3.58 -6.17
C LEU A 153 18.95 -2.09 -6.46
N ALA A 154 18.64 -1.21 -5.52
CA ALA A 154 18.91 0.22 -5.67
C ALA A 154 20.41 0.44 -5.98
N GLY A 155 20.66 1.15 -7.09
CA GLY A 155 21.99 1.47 -7.60
C GLY A 155 22.66 0.36 -8.42
N THR A 156 22.10 -0.85 -8.52
CA THR A 156 22.73 -1.93 -9.30
C THR A 156 22.46 -1.82 -10.81
N GLY A 157 21.37 -1.14 -11.19
CA GLY A 157 20.90 -1.07 -12.57
C GLY A 157 20.14 -2.30 -13.04
N VAL A 158 20.10 -3.38 -12.25
CA VAL A 158 19.35 -4.61 -12.57
C VAL A 158 17.84 -4.33 -12.46
N PRO A 159 17.05 -4.58 -13.51
CA PRO A 159 15.61 -4.36 -13.48
C PRO A 159 14.89 -5.26 -12.46
N LEU A 160 13.89 -4.70 -11.78
CA LEU A 160 13.02 -5.40 -10.83
C LEU A 160 11.58 -5.47 -11.36
N GLY A 161 11.05 -6.68 -11.50
CA GLY A 161 9.63 -6.95 -11.74
C GLY A 161 8.90 -7.37 -10.46
N LEU A 162 7.71 -6.84 -10.24
CA LEU A 162 6.91 -7.17 -9.05
C LEU A 162 5.93 -8.30 -9.37
N LEU A 163 5.91 -9.33 -8.52
CA LEU A 163 4.90 -10.39 -8.47
C LEU A 163 4.13 -10.24 -7.14
N PRO A 164 3.12 -9.35 -7.09
CA PRO A 164 2.57 -8.89 -5.83
C PRO A 164 1.81 -10.00 -5.11
N GLY A 165 2.31 -10.37 -3.94
CA GLY A 165 1.73 -11.40 -3.10
C GLY A 165 1.00 -10.88 -1.88
N GLY A 166 1.27 -9.65 -1.45
CA GLY A 166 0.82 -9.03 -0.19
C GLY A 166 -0.67 -8.68 -0.14
N THR A 167 -1.11 -8.26 1.05
CA THR A 167 -2.47 -7.69 1.25
C THR A 167 -2.53 -6.23 0.80
N GLY A 168 -1.48 -5.45 1.12
CA GLY A 168 -1.36 -4.04 0.75
C GLY A 168 -1.01 -3.88 -0.73
N ASN A 169 0.14 -4.41 -1.14
CA ASN A 169 0.73 -4.25 -2.49
C ASN A 169 0.85 -2.76 -2.87
N LEU A 170 1.25 -1.93 -1.93
CA LEU A 170 1.24 -0.47 -2.00
C LEU A 170 2.00 0.03 -3.24
N PHE A 171 3.26 -0.39 -3.38
CA PHE A 171 4.11 0.05 -4.48
C PHE A 171 3.60 -0.47 -5.84
N ALA A 172 3.15 -1.72 -5.91
CA ALA A 172 2.55 -2.29 -7.13
C ALA A 172 1.26 -1.54 -7.54
N ARG A 173 0.47 -1.05 -6.57
CA ARG A 173 -0.72 -0.23 -6.85
C ARG A 173 -0.35 1.15 -7.39
N GLN A 174 0.69 1.79 -6.85
CA GLN A 174 1.19 3.06 -7.37
C GLN A 174 1.61 2.90 -8.83
N LEU A 175 2.31 1.81 -9.15
CA LEU A 175 2.72 1.45 -10.51
C LEU A 175 1.58 0.91 -11.39
N LYS A 176 0.35 0.85 -10.87
CA LYS A 176 -0.86 0.39 -11.57
C LYS A 176 -0.73 -1.03 -12.15
N LEU A 177 0.01 -1.91 -11.47
CA LEU A 177 0.20 -3.30 -11.88
C LEU A 177 -1.07 -4.13 -11.69
N GLU A 178 -1.26 -5.14 -12.56
CA GLU A 178 -2.32 -6.14 -12.35
C GLU A 178 -2.03 -6.95 -11.08
N LEU A 179 -3.03 -7.08 -10.19
CA LEU A 179 -2.91 -7.81 -8.94
C LEU A 179 -3.70 -9.12 -9.01
N GLY A 180 -3.19 -10.17 -8.36
CA GLY A 180 -3.92 -11.43 -8.17
C GLY A 180 -3.77 -12.46 -9.29
N ASP A 181 -3.02 -12.16 -10.35
CA ASP A 181 -2.63 -13.10 -11.41
C ASP A 181 -1.11 -13.08 -11.60
N VAL A 182 -0.43 -14.06 -11.01
CA VAL A 182 1.03 -14.17 -11.02
C VAL A 182 1.57 -14.41 -12.43
N ALA A 183 0.85 -15.17 -13.27
CA ALA A 183 1.29 -15.43 -14.64
C ALA A 183 1.18 -14.16 -15.50
N ALA A 184 0.10 -13.38 -15.33
CA ALA A 184 -0.04 -12.09 -15.97
C ALA A 184 1.04 -11.11 -15.51
N ALA A 185 1.28 -10.99 -14.19
CA ALA A 185 2.34 -10.14 -13.65
C ALA A 185 3.73 -10.54 -14.16
N THR A 186 4.00 -11.83 -14.31
CA THR A 186 5.26 -12.34 -14.88
C THR A 186 5.42 -11.88 -16.33
N ARG A 187 4.41 -12.08 -17.18
CA ARG A 187 4.44 -11.61 -18.58
C ARG A 187 4.58 -10.10 -18.68
N ASP A 188 3.94 -9.36 -17.79
CA ASP A 188 4.01 -7.91 -17.73
C ASP A 188 5.43 -7.44 -17.36
N ALA A 189 6.11 -8.14 -16.45
CA ALA A 189 7.50 -7.85 -16.11
C ALA A 189 8.47 -8.21 -17.25
N LEU A 190 8.24 -9.35 -17.93
CA LEU A 190 9.10 -9.79 -19.05
C LEU A 190 9.02 -8.83 -20.25
N ARG A 191 7.80 -8.45 -20.63
CA ARG A 191 7.52 -7.56 -21.77
C ARG A 191 7.59 -6.06 -21.41
N GLY A 192 7.70 -5.76 -20.12
CA GLY A 192 7.64 -4.40 -19.61
C GLY A 192 8.84 -3.55 -20.04
N LYS A 193 8.69 -2.24 -19.88
CA LYS A 193 9.79 -1.28 -20.06
C LYS A 193 10.41 -0.92 -18.73
N ASP A 194 11.70 -0.65 -18.80
CA ASP A 194 12.46 -0.13 -17.67
C ASP A 194 12.01 1.30 -17.38
N LYS A 195 11.60 1.51 -16.14
CA LYS A 195 11.36 2.82 -15.56
C LYS A 195 12.31 3.01 -14.39
N ARG A 196 13.12 4.06 -14.42
CA ARG A 196 13.89 4.48 -13.25
C ARG A 196 12.93 5.16 -12.29
N VAL A 197 12.99 4.77 -11.03
CA VAL A 197 12.19 5.33 -9.96
C VAL A 197 13.08 5.73 -8.80
N ASP A 198 12.60 6.73 -8.10
CA ASP A 198 13.20 7.29 -6.91
C ASP A 198 12.96 6.36 -5.73
N VAL A 199 13.90 6.41 -4.79
CA VAL A 199 13.82 5.67 -3.54
C VAL A 199 13.93 6.65 -2.39
N GLY A 200 13.03 6.53 -1.42
CA GLY A 200 13.13 7.24 -0.17
C GLY A 200 14.13 6.57 0.76
N ARG A 201 14.98 7.37 1.39
CA ARG A 201 15.88 6.93 2.44
C ARG A 201 15.53 7.59 3.75
N VAL A 202 15.65 6.83 4.84
CA VAL A 202 15.22 7.27 6.16
C VAL A 202 16.15 6.74 7.25
N SER A 203 16.49 7.60 8.19
CA SER A 203 17.29 7.30 9.37
C SER A 203 16.57 7.80 10.62
N LEU A 204 16.55 6.97 11.66
CA LEU A 204 15.99 7.30 12.97
C LEU A 204 17.16 7.62 13.91
N ASP A 205 17.15 8.82 14.50
CA ASP A 205 18.14 9.28 15.48
C ASP A 205 19.62 9.07 15.06
N GLY A 206 19.90 9.24 13.76
CA GLY A 206 21.25 9.05 13.18
C GLY A 206 21.70 7.59 13.05
N GLY A 207 20.79 6.62 13.19
CA GLY A 207 21.07 5.20 12.99
C GLY A 207 21.30 4.79 11.53
N GLU A 208 21.23 3.48 11.28
CA GLU A 208 21.39 2.95 9.93
C GLU A 208 20.27 3.44 8.99
N GLU A 209 20.68 3.84 7.80
CA GLU A 209 19.77 4.32 6.77
C GLU A 209 18.99 3.15 6.15
N GLN A 210 17.67 3.25 6.21
CA GLN A 210 16.75 2.30 5.63
C GLN A 210 16.08 2.88 4.39
N VAL A 211 15.55 2.01 3.54
CA VAL A 211 14.83 2.37 2.32
C VAL A 211 13.32 2.23 2.53
N PHE A 212 12.57 3.21 2.03
CA PHE A 212 11.14 3.15 1.81
C PHE A 212 10.82 3.44 0.34
N LEU A 213 9.79 2.78 -0.19
CA LEU A 213 9.36 2.94 -1.59
C LEU A 213 8.11 3.80 -1.71
N VAL A 214 7.30 3.87 -0.66
CA VAL A 214 5.97 4.49 -0.68
C VAL A 214 5.94 5.72 0.20
N MET A 215 6.10 5.55 1.50
CA MET A 215 6.07 6.68 2.45
C MET A 215 6.65 6.32 3.82
N ALA A 216 7.13 7.34 4.52
CA ALA A 216 7.52 7.26 5.91
C ALA A 216 6.96 8.46 6.70
N GLY A 217 6.88 8.35 8.02
CA GLY A 217 6.43 9.48 8.84
C GLY A 217 5.95 9.10 10.24
N VAL A 218 5.12 9.99 10.80
CA VAL A 218 4.66 9.94 12.19
C VAL A 218 3.20 10.36 12.31
N GLY A 219 2.53 9.88 13.36
CA GLY A 219 1.10 10.16 13.60
C GLY A 219 0.16 9.38 12.67
N PHE A 220 0.73 8.65 11.71
CA PHE A 220 0.09 7.53 11.03
C PHE A 220 0.05 6.41 12.08
N ASP A 221 -1.01 6.28 12.87
CA ASP A 221 -1.16 5.12 13.75
C ASP A 221 -1.77 3.99 12.91
N ALA A 222 -1.21 2.78 13.01
CA ALA A 222 -1.83 1.59 12.46
C ALA A 222 -3.29 1.47 12.94
N GLN A 223 -3.68 2.00 14.10
CA GLN A 223 -5.07 2.03 14.58
C GLN A 223 -5.98 3.08 13.90
N MET A 224 -5.40 4.09 13.24
CA MET A 224 -6.13 5.08 12.43
C MET A 224 -6.49 4.52 11.05
N MET A 225 -5.66 3.60 10.51
CA MET A 225 -5.90 2.89 9.25
C MET A 225 -6.41 1.44 9.43
N ALA A 226 -6.24 0.84 10.62
CA ALA A 226 -6.79 -0.46 10.99
C ALA A 226 -8.25 -0.31 11.43
N GLY A 227 -9.10 -0.16 10.44
CA GLY A 227 -10.52 -0.43 10.53
C GLY A 227 -11.05 -0.62 9.10
N ALA A 228 -11.38 -1.81 8.63
CA ALA A 228 -12.07 -2.88 9.34
C ALA A 228 -11.40 -4.25 9.13
N PRO A 229 -11.11 -5.01 10.19
CA PRO A 229 -10.93 -6.45 10.08
C PRO A 229 -12.23 -7.07 9.55
N ALA A 230 -12.13 -7.98 8.58
CA ALA A 230 -13.28 -8.74 8.08
C ALA A 230 -14.00 -9.55 9.18
N ALA A 231 -13.35 -9.76 10.33
CA ALA A 231 -13.87 -10.51 11.48
C ALA A 231 -14.72 -9.70 12.47
N ILE A 232 -14.78 -8.36 12.38
CA ILE A 232 -15.62 -7.51 13.25
C ILE A 232 -16.87 -7.03 12.48
N LYS A 233 -17.47 -7.91 11.66
CA LYS A 233 -18.71 -7.63 10.95
C LYS A 233 -19.96 -8.23 11.62
N ASP A 234 -19.81 -9.25 12.44
CA ASP A 234 -20.95 -10.11 12.78
C ASP A 234 -21.55 -9.89 14.18
N ARG A 235 -20.99 -9.00 15.01
CA ARG A 235 -21.43 -8.83 16.42
C ARG A 235 -21.64 -7.41 16.92
N VAL A 236 -21.13 -6.39 16.23
CA VAL A 236 -21.17 -5.00 16.71
C VAL A 236 -21.70 -4.12 15.59
N GLY A 237 -22.91 -3.59 15.75
CA GLY A 237 -23.62 -2.91 14.67
C GLY A 237 -22.84 -1.73 14.06
N PRO A 238 -23.13 -1.35 12.80
CA PRO A 238 -22.35 -0.36 12.03
C PRO A 238 -22.12 0.98 12.73
N LEU A 239 -23.04 1.41 13.61
CA LEU A 239 -22.99 2.68 14.32
C LEU A 239 -21.91 2.71 15.42
N ALA A 240 -21.70 1.60 16.14
CA ALA A 240 -20.69 1.52 17.19
C ALA A 240 -19.25 1.51 16.62
N TYR A 241 -19.10 0.97 15.41
CA TYR A 241 -17.86 1.05 14.64
C TYR A 241 -17.53 2.49 14.23
N VAL A 242 -18.52 3.22 13.71
CA VAL A 242 -18.39 4.64 13.35
C VAL A 242 -18.03 5.48 14.57
N VAL A 243 -18.71 5.29 15.71
CA VAL A 243 -18.44 6.03 16.96
C VAL A 243 -17.02 5.75 17.49
N SER A 244 -16.55 4.51 17.37
CA SER A 244 -15.20 4.12 17.79
C SER A 244 -14.13 4.71 16.87
N GLY A 245 -14.36 4.73 15.55
CA GLY A 245 -13.51 5.43 14.58
C GLY A 245 -13.47 6.94 14.81
N LEU A 246 -14.62 7.58 15.02
CA LEU A 246 -14.72 9.03 15.28
C LEU A 246 -14.05 9.46 16.58
N ARG A 247 -14.07 8.62 17.63
CA ARG A 247 -13.35 8.88 18.88
C ARG A 247 -11.83 8.82 18.70
N ARG A 248 -11.33 7.98 17.80
CA ARG A 248 -9.90 7.88 17.48
C ARG A 248 -9.40 9.05 16.65
N LEU A 249 -10.28 9.67 15.84
CA LEU A 249 -10.00 10.94 15.14
C LEU A 249 -9.82 12.14 16.09
N ARG A 250 -10.13 11.98 17.39
CA ARG A 250 -9.87 12.95 18.47
C ARG A 250 -8.59 12.63 19.27
N GLY A 251 -7.60 11.97 18.68
CA GLY A 251 -6.30 11.72 19.32
C GLY A 251 -5.61 13.01 19.81
N GLU A 252 -4.37 12.94 20.28
CA GLU A 252 -3.61 14.14 20.65
C GLU A 252 -2.87 14.73 19.44
N SER A 253 -2.63 16.04 19.44
CA SER A 253 -1.84 16.70 18.40
C SER A 253 -0.37 16.59 18.78
N LEU A 254 0.46 16.12 17.86
CA LEU A 254 1.91 16.06 18.02
C LEU A 254 2.52 17.41 17.66
N ARG A 255 3.44 17.92 18.48
CA ARG A 255 4.30 19.03 18.10
C ARG A 255 5.52 18.47 17.34
N VAL A 256 5.63 18.84 16.07
CA VAL A 256 6.74 18.41 15.19
C VAL A 256 7.43 19.65 14.64
N SER A 257 8.75 19.67 14.74
CA SER A 257 9.60 20.61 14.00
C SER A 257 9.97 19.98 12.67
N ILE A 258 9.65 20.66 11.57
CA ILE A 258 9.79 20.14 10.21
C ILE A 258 10.77 21.03 9.46
N ALA A 259 11.93 20.50 9.11
CA ALA A 259 12.87 21.13 8.21
C ALA A 259 12.72 20.52 6.80
N VAL A 260 12.67 21.37 5.79
CA VAL A 260 12.56 20.97 4.38
C VAL A 260 13.72 21.61 3.63
N ASP A 261 14.55 20.77 3.02
CA ASP A 261 15.79 21.16 2.35
C ASP A 261 16.66 22.07 3.23
N ASP A 262 17.07 23.22 2.70
CA ASP A 262 17.89 24.21 3.40
C ASP A 262 17.03 25.30 4.09
N GLN A 263 15.72 25.10 4.20
CA GLN A 263 14.83 26.06 4.87
C GLN A 263 14.88 25.91 6.40
N PRO A 264 14.72 27.02 7.14
CA PRO A 264 14.61 26.96 8.60
C PRO A 264 13.48 26.02 9.06
N PRO A 265 13.67 25.24 10.14
CA PRO A 265 12.63 24.37 10.65
C PRO A 265 11.37 25.15 11.07
N VAL A 266 10.20 24.62 10.74
CA VAL A 266 8.90 25.15 11.16
C VAL A 266 8.26 24.20 12.16
N THR A 267 8.03 24.68 13.38
CA THR A 267 7.33 23.91 14.41
C THR A 267 5.82 24.04 14.24
N SER A 268 5.14 22.90 14.07
CA SER A 268 3.69 22.82 13.87
C SER A 268 3.07 21.80 14.82
N ARG A 269 1.81 22.02 15.20
CA ARG A 269 0.97 20.97 15.82
C ARG A 269 0.22 20.25 14.72
N VAL A 270 0.49 18.95 14.59
CA VAL A 270 -0.06 18.10 13.54
C VAL A 270 -0.70 16.85 14.14
N ARG A 271 -1.68 16.29 13.44
CA ARG A 271 -2.15 14.92 13.67
C ARG A 271 -1.21 13.92 13.07
N MET A 272 -0.67 14.24 11.90
CA MET A 272 0.28 13.41 11.17
C MET A 272 1.17 14.27 10.30
N ALA A 273 2.41 13.80 10.14
CA ALA A 273 3.36 14.28 9.16
C ALA A 273 3.87 13.06 8.38
N VAL A 274 3.64 13.07 7.07
CA VAL A 274 4.01 11.98 6.16
C VAL A 274 4.91 12.55 5.08
N VAL A 275 5.91 11.78 4.70
CA VAL A 275 6.80 12.05 3.59
C VAL A 275 6.66 10.91 2.60
N GLY A 276 6.07 11.20 1.45
CA GLY A 276 5.76 10.23 0.41
C GLY A 276 6.73 10.28 -0.76
N ASN A 277 7.19 9.12 -1.21
CA ASN A 277 7.69 8.91 -2.57
C ASN A 277 6.54 8.51 -3.53
N CYS A 278 5.40 8.12 -2.94
CA CYS A 278 4.18 7.74 -3.63
C CYS A 278 2.97 8.41 -2.99
N GLY A 279 1.96 8.70 -3.80
CA GLY A 279 0.75 9.39 -3.35
C GLY A 279 -0.39 8.52 -2.86
N THR A 280 -0.32 7.20 -3.06
CA THR A 280 -1.48 6.31 -2.90
C THR A 280 -1.34 5.34 -1.73
N LEU A 281 -2.39 5.26 -0.91
CA LEU A 281 -2.53 4.31 0.21
C LEU A 281 -3.30 3.04 -0.16
N ILE A 282 -3.39 2.10 0.79
CA ILE A 282 -4.25 0.91 0.70
C ILE A 282 -5.69 1.34 0.37
N GLY A 283 -6.34 0.58 -0.52
CA GLY A 283 -7.73 0.84 -0.93
C GLY A 283 -7.87 1.88 -2.05
N GLY A 284 -6.76 2.41 -2.58
CA GLY A 284 -6.78 3.39 -3.68
C GLY A 284 -7.06 4.83 -3.23
N ILE A 285 -6.92 5.09 -1.93
CA ILE A 285 -7.03 6.44 -1.37
C ILE A 285 -5.78 7.20 -1.79
N VAL A 286 -5.96 8.24 -2.60
CA VAL A 286 -4.89 9.15 -3.00
C VAL A 286 -4.73 10.19 -1.91
N LEU A 287 -3.64 10.10 -1.15
CA LEU A 287 -3.32 10.99 -0.05
C LEU A 287 -2.55 12.22 -0.54
N ILE A 288 -1.59 12.03 -1.45
CA ILE A 288 -0.78 13.10 -2.06
C ILE A 288 -0.95 13.00 -3.58
N PRO A 289 -1.90 13.74 -4.19
CA PRO A 289 -2.26 13.55 -5.60
C PRO A 289 -1.14 13.83 -6.60
N ASP A 290 -0.23 14.74 -6.27
CA ASP A 290 0.83 15.21 -7.16
C ASP A 290 2.15 14.45 -6.95
N ALA A 291 2.17 13.42 -6.09
CA ALA A 291 3.36 12.61 -5.86
C ALA A 291 3.70 11.72 -7.06
N GLU A 292 4.88 11.95 -7.62
CA GLU A 292 5.47 11.20 -8.72
C GLU A 292 6.63 10.34 -8.20
N VAL A 293 6.87 9.19 -8.83
CA VAL A 293 7.87 8.22 -8.34
C VAL A 293 9.23 8.40 -9.00
N ASP A 294 9.39 9.43 -9.81
CA ASP A 294 10.51 9.62 -10.74
C ASP A 294 10.80 11.10 -11.05
N ASP A 295 10.36 12.01 -10.18
CA ASP A 295 10.53 13.46 -10.32
C ASP A 295 11.70 14.01 -9.49
N GLY A 296 12.39 13.16 -8.74
CA GLY A 296 13.52 13.50 -7.89
C GLY A 296 13.13 14.19 -6.58
N HIS A 297 11.87 14.09 -6.15
CA HIS A 297 11.38 14.73 -4.93
C HIS A 297 10.63 13.74 -4.01
N LEU A 298 10.50 14.13 -2.75
CA LEU A 298 9.55 13.57 -1.80
C LEU A 298 8.48 14.62 -1.50
N ASP A 299 7.27 14.17 -1.23
CA ASP A 299 6.16 15.03 -0.84
C ASP A 299 5.91 14.98 0.67
N VAL A 300 6.10 16.11 1.31
CA VAL A 300 5.79 16.34 2.72
C VAL A 300 4.34 16.78 2.84
N LEU A 301 3.53 15.93 3.49
CA LEU A 301 2.15 16.20 3.84
C LEU A 301 2.02 16.31 5.36
N THR A 302 1.47 17.43 5.85
CA THR A 302 1.00 17.54 7.22
C THR A 302 -0.52 17.66 7.26
N LEU A 303 -1.15 16.93 8.18
CA LEU A 303 -2.57 17.09 8.50
C LEU A 303 -2.72 17.60 9.92
N SER A 304 -3.49 18.66 10.12
CA SER A 304 -3.73 19.28 11.45
C SER A 304 -5.21 19.40 11.89
N PRO A 305 -6.15 18.50 11.51
CA PRO A 305 -7.56 18.70 11.81
C PRO A 305 -7.86 18.74 13.32
N ASN A 306 -8.61 19.76 13.75
CA ASN A 306 -8.93 20.03 15.15
C ASN A 306 -10.27 19.41 15.60
N GLY A 307 -11.04 18.84 14.66
CA GLY A 307 -12.31 18.20 14.96
C GLY A 307 -12.93 17.45 13.78
N ILE A 308 -14.14 16.93 13.98
CA ILE A 308 -14.85 16.09 13.00
C ILE A 308 -15.14 16.84 11.70
N LEU A 309 -15.46 18.14 11.77
CA LEU A 309 -15.71 18.96 10.59
C LEU A 309 -14.44 19.15 9.75
N ASP A 310 -13.28 19.34 10.38
CA ASP A 310 -12.01 19.44 9.66
C ASP A 310 -11.65 18.10 9.01
N TRP A 311 -11.89 16.98 9.69
CA TRP A 311 -11.74 15.65 9.10
C TRP A 311 -12.67 15.43 7.90
N LEU A 312 -13.91 15.92 7.95
CA LEU A 312 -14.82 15.85 6.81
C LEU A 312 -14.32 16.70 5.64
N ARG A 313 -13.76 17.89 5.90
CA ARG A 313 -13.15 18.74 4.87
C ARG A 313 -11.94 18.08 4.23
N VAL A 314 -11.03 17.53 5.05
CA VAL A 314 -9.88 16.72 4.59
C VAL A 314 -10.38 15.59 3.68
N GLY A 315 -11.36 14.80 4.14
CA GLY A 315 -11.95 13.72 3.36
C GLY A 315 -12.54 14.19 2.04
N LEU A 316 -13.31 15.28 2.03
CA LEU A 316 -13.89 15.85 0.82
C LEU A 316 -12.82 16.38 -0.14
N ARG A 317 -11.75 17.00 0.36
CA ARG A 317 -10.63 17.48 -0.47
C ARG A 317 -9.92 16.31 -1.15
N LEU A 318 -9.58 15.25 -0.41
CA LEU A 318 -8.96 14.05 -0.98
C LEU A 318 -9.85 13.39 -2.05
N LEU A 319 -11.18 13.39 -1.84
CA LEU A 319 -12.16 12.80 -2.77
C LEU A 319 -12.34 13.65 -4.04
N THR A 320 -12.43 14.97 -3.87
CA THR A 320 -12.63 15.91 -4.98
C THR A 320 -11.34 16.30 -5.68
N ARG A 321 -10.18 15.94 -5.12
CA ARG A 321 -8.84 16.38 -5.54
C ARG A 321 -8.75 17.89 -5.69
N ARG A 322 -9.52 18.62 -4.87
CA ARG A 322 -9.53 20.09 -4.89
C ARG A 322 -8.19 20.63 -4.40
N ARG A 323 -7.75 21.70 -5.06
CA ARG A 323 -6.44 22.34 -4.90
C ARG A 323 -6.49 23.62 -4.08
N ASP A 324 -7.63 23.88 -3.44
CA ASP A 324 -7.83 25.09 -2.67
C ASP A 324 -6.92 25.04 -1.43
N LYS A 325 -6.33 26.18 -1.06
CA LYS A 325 -5.54 26.30 0.16
C LYS A 325 -6.40 25.88 1.35
N ASP A 326 -5.91 24.90 2.11
CA ASP A 326 -6.54 24.44 3.35
C ASP A 326 -5.52 24.60 4.47
N GLU A 327 -5.90 25.29 5.54
CA GLU A 327 -5.05 25.46 6.72
C GLU A 327 -4.78 24.13 7.44
N GLN A 328 -5.63 23.12 7.21
CA GLN A 328 -5.52 21.80 7.81
C GLN A 328 -4.60 20.86 7.05
N ILE A 329 -4.17 21.22 5.85
CA ILE A 329 -3.39 20.37 4.94
C ILE A 329 -2.31 21.21 4.28
N ALA A 330 -1.05 20.97 4.67
CA ALA A 330 0.09 21.55 3.98
C ALA A 330 0.84 20.46 3.19
N GLU A 331 1.12 20.77 1.92
CA GLU A 331 1.86 19.92 1.00
C GLU A 331 3.09 20.69 0.51
N ARG A 332 4.26 20.04 0.50
CA ARG A 332 5.53 20.60 0.01
C ARG A 332 6.39 19.52 -0.61
N GLN A 333 7.00 19.79 -1.76
CA GLN A 333 8.06 18.95 -2.31
C GLN A 333 9.40 19.25 -1.63
N ALA A 334 10.24 18.23 -1.51
CA ALA A 334 11.52 18.29 -0.82
C ALA A 334 12.51 17.24 -1.36
N VAL A 335 13.80 17.55 -1.36
CA VAL A 335 14.86 16.55 -1.57
C VAL A 335 15.31 15.97 -0.23
N ARG A 336 15.28 16.77 0.84
CA ARG A 336 15.62 16.39 2.21
C ARG A 336 14.56 16.88 3.19
N VAL A 337 14.22 16.05 4.16
CA VAL A 337 13.23 16.36 5.19
C VAL A 337 13.74 15.87 6.54
N VAL A 338 13.66 16.71 7.57
CA VAL A 338 13.95 16.31 8.94
C VAL A 338 12.74 16.61 9.83
N LEU A 339 12.19 15.57 10.45
CA LEU A 339 11.13 15.69 11.44
C LEU A 339 11.74 15.53 12.83
N ARG A 340 11.50 16.49 13.73
CA ARG A 340 11.92 16.41 15.14
C ARG A 340 10.74 16.49 16.09
N CYS A 341 10.72 15.59 17.05
CA CYS A 341 9.71 15.46 18.11
C CYS A 341 10.37 15.73 19.47
N GLU A 342 9.61 16.28 20.42
CA GLU A 342 10.11 16.52 21.79
C GLU A 342 10.30 15.21 22.58
N GLU A 343 9.47 14.20 22.29
CA GLU A 343 9.51 12.88 22.91
C GLU A 343 9.58 11.80 21.81
N PRO A 344 10.15 10.62 22.09
CA PRO A 344 10.19 9.52 21.13
C PRO A 344 8.79 9.16 20.59
N GLN A 345 8.63 9.22 19.27
CA GLN A 345 7.38 8.87 18.58
C GLN A 345 7.57 7.63 17.72
N PRO A 346 6.55 6.76 17.57
CA PRO A 346 6.64 5.64 16.64
C PRO A 346 6.79 6.13 15.20
N ALA A 347 7.82 5.65 14.50
CA ALA A 347 8.01 5.83 13.07
C ALA A 347 7.21 4.78 12.30
N GLN A 348 6.62 5.22 11.18
CA GLN A 348 6.06 4.32 10.19
C GLN A 348 6.83 4.39 8.87
N MET A 349 6.92 3.25 8.21
CA MET A 349 7.61 3.07 6.93
C MET A 349 6.87 2.03 6.09
N ASP A 350 6.35 2.43 4.93
CA ASP A 350 5.62 1.56 3.98
C ASP A 350 4.49 0.70 4.62
N GLY A 351 3.91 1.20 5.73
CA GLY A 351 2.85 0.52 6.49
C GLY A 351 3.32 -0.31 7.69
N ASP A 352 4.63 -0.44 7.90
CA ASP A 352 5.23 -1.11 9.06
C ASP A 352 5.69 -0.09 10.10
N VAL A 353 5.61 -0.46 11.39
CA VAL A 353 6.23 0.32 12.49
C VAL A 353 7.66 -0.14 12.64
N VAL A 354 8.62 0.79 12.52
CA VAL A 354 10.06 0.46 12.40
C VAL A 354 10.89 0.89 13.61
N GLY A 355 10.25 1.42 14.64
CA GLY A 355 10.89 1.88 15.87
C GLY A 355 10.27 3.18 16.38
N SER A 356 10.93 3.79 17.37
CA SER A 356 10.63 5.15 17.83
C SER A 356 11.77 6.09 17.52
N PHE A 357 11.48 7.37 17.34
CA PHE A 357 12.47 8.39 17.01
C PHE A 357 12.19 9.71 17.72
N THR A 358 13.24 10.48 17.97
CA THR A 358 13.13 11.92 18.25
C THR A 358 13.49 12.75 17.01
N GLU A 359 14.36 12.24 16.14
CA GLU A 359 14.68 12.78 14.83
C GLU A 359 14.49 11.73 13.72
N LEU A 360 13.68 12.05 12.71
CA LEU A 360 13.50 11.27 11.50
C LEU A 360 14.06 12.06 10.33
N SER A 361 15.22 11.64 9.83
CA SER A 361 15.90 12.26 8.70
C SER A 361 15.61 11.47 7.44
N MET A 362 15.09 12.13 6.41
CA MET A 362 14.67 11.53 5.15
C MET A 362 15.26 12.27 3.96
N ARG A 363 15.55 11.53 2.89
CA ARG A 363 16.02 12.09 1.62
C ARG A 363 15.62 11.22 0.44
N VAL A 364 15.53 11.81 -0.73
CA VAL A 364 15.35 11.07 -1.99
C VAL A 364 16.70 10.64 -2.57
N ASP A 365 16.72 9.44 -3.13
CA ASP A 365 17.74 8.96 -4.07
C ASP A 365 17.10 8.86 -5.46
N PRO A 366 17.35 9.84 -6.36
CA PRO A 366 16.66 9.89 -7.64
C PRO A 366 17.06 8.78 -8.61
N GLY A 367 16.09 8.10 -9.21
CA GLY A 367 16.25 7.17 -10.34
C GLY A 367 17.17 5.97 -10.08
N VAL A 368 17.40 5.62 -8.81
CA VAL A 368 18.36 4.57 -8.42
C VAL A 368 17.81 3.16 -8.58
N LEU A 369 16.49 2.99 -8.58
CA LEU A 369 15.85 1.67 -8.74
C LEU A 369 15.26 1.56 -10.15
N VAL A 370 15.53 0.44 -10.83
CA VAL A 370 14.97 0.16 -12.15
C VAL A 370 13.80 -0.81 -11.97
N ILE A 371 12.60 -0.41 -12.40
CA ILE A 371 11.38 -1.22 -12.31
C ILE A 371 10.87 -1.59 -13.70
N ARG A 372 10.41 -2.84 -13.88
CA ARG A 372 9.64 -3.24 -15.06
C ARG A 372 8.19 -2.81 -14.90
N THR A 373 7.74 -1.95 -15.80
CA THR A 373 6.33 -1.52 -15.87
C THR A 373 5.69 -2.03 -17.17
N PRO A 374 4.40 -2.43 -17.15
CA PRO A 374 3.71 -2.88 -18.35
C PRO A 374 3.76 -1.81 -19.44
N GLU A 375 4.04 -2.20 -20.69
CA GLU A 375 3.82 -1.31 -21.82
C GLU A 375 2.34 -0.91 -21.87
N GLY A 376 2.09 0.40 -22.01
CA GLY A 376 0.77 1.04 -21.91
C GLY A 376 -0.38 0.16 -22.40
N ARG A 377 -0.98 -0.59 -21.48
CA ARG A 377 -2.22 -1.31 -21.74
C ARG A 377 -3.36 -0.32 -21.56
N VAL A 378 -4.14 -0.15 -22.62
CA VAL A 378 -5.56 0.17 -22.45
C VAL A 378 -6.10 -0.89 -21.46
N PRO A 379 -6.67 -0.50 -20.31
CA PRO A 379 -7.04 -1.47 -19.28
C PRO A 379 -7.91 -2.57 -19.89
N ARG A 380 -7.58 -3.86 -19.67
CA ARG A 380 -8.37 -5.02 -20.16
C ARG A 380 -9.86 -5.00 -19.75
N ARG A 381 -10.23 -4.11 -18.83
CA ARG A 381 -11.63 -3.82 -18.45
C ARG A 381 -12.35 -2.97 -19.51
N ALA A 382 -11.65 -2.04 -20.15
CA ALA A 382 -12.13 -1.25 -21.26
C ALA A 382 -12.28 -2.09 -22.53
N GLU A 383 -11.34 -3.02 -22.80
CA GLU A 383 -11.49 -3.98 -23.91
C GLU A 383 -12.66 -4.93 -23.70
N ARG A 384 -12.84 -5.49 -22.50
CA ARG A 384 -13.99 -6.35 -22.19
C ARG A 384 -15.33 -5.62 -22.26
N LEU A 385 -15.38 -4.33 -21.91
CA LEU A 385 -16.58 -3.52 -22.05
C LEU A 385 -16.84 -3.14 -23.51
N ALA A 386 -15.81 -2.76 -24.26
CA ALA A 386 -15.91 -2.46 -25.70
C ALA A 386 -16.32 -3.69 -26.51
N ASP A 387 -15.84 -4.88 -26.13
CA ASP A 387 -16.22 -6.14 -26.75
C ASP A 387 -17.63 -6.61 -26.37
N ALA A 388 -18.10 -6.27 -25.16
CA ALA A 388 -19.48 -6.52 -24.76
C ALA A 388 -20.44 -5.56 -25.48
N LEU A 389 -20.05 -4.30 -25.66
CA LEU A 389 -20.82 -3.29 -26.39
C LEU A 389 -20.79 -3.50 -27.91
N ARG A 390 -19.76 -4.15 -28.46
CA ARG A 390 -19.72 -4.56 -29.88
C ARG A 390 -20.52 -5.83 -30.18
N ARG A 391 -20.89 -6.59 -29.14
CA ARG A 391 -21.67 -7.84 -29.23
C ARG A 391 -23.14 -7.66 -28.81
N ALA A 392 -23.52 -6.47 -28.34
CA ALA A 392 -24.90 -6.05 -28.08
C ALA A 392 -25.35 -5.14 -29.23
#